data_AF-A0A2H9N6L1-F1
#
_entry.id   AF-A0A2H9N6L1-F1
#
_cell.length_a   1.000
_cell.length_b   1.000
_cell.length_c   1.000
_cell.angle_alpha   90.00
_cell.angle_beta   90.00
_cell.angle_gamma   90.00
#
_symmetry.space_group_name_H-M   'P 1'
#
loop_
_entity.id
_entity.type
_entity.pdbx_description
1 polymer ?
#
loop_
_entity_poly.entity_id
_entity_poly.type
_entity_poly.pdbx_seq_one_letter_code
_entity_poly.pdbx_strand_id
1 'polypeptide(L)'
;MAENTRTFLDISLSKYRRKLVALYVLFSFSLFAFILDLFAAFLFFIILPYHSIPILTRYNLSLKFLGIFGLQIFFPVYVFFVGFSIVREYKEQYEVFQRQKYAENLSYDTLVSLLPKDFLIFRNVSLGYGDIDVIIVSVKGIYAIEVKSNRGTIYLDDTGYIHVKDGDTVTKQYRRQVISESNRLKRYLDAEIGSKTFVYPVLLFPLATVMKDMYLLNANDRYKVPVLSLNGIVEYIRAQETLIMTKDKVASVVKAINKIIEGKVIFNDQKE
;
A
#
# COMPACT_ATOMS: atom_id res chain seq x y z
N MET A 1 0.44 -15.95 -0.53
CA MET A 1 -0.29 -14.66 -0.64
C MET A 1 -0.46 -13.96 0.72
N ALA A 2 -0.80 -14.67 1.80
CA ALA A 2 -0.70 -14.11 3.15
C ALA A 2 0.73 -13.60 3.45
N GLU A 3 1.75 -14.20 2.86
CA GLU A 3 3.16 -13.96 3.18
C GLU A 3 3.72 -12.62 2.67
N ASN A 4 3.54 -12.24 1.40
CA ASN A 4 4.00 -10.93 0.88
C ASN A 4 3.21 -9.75 1.48
N THR A 5 1.92 -9.95 1.69
CA THR A 5 1.05 -8.96 2.34
C THR A 5 1.40 -8.83 3.82
N ARG A 6 1.75 -9.94 4.48
CA ARG A 6 2.38 -9.93 5.81
C ARG A 6 3.69 -9.17 5.75
N THR A 7 4.57 -9.36 4.77
CA THR A 7 5.87 -8.66 4.74
C THR A 7 5.73 -7.15 4.67
N PHE A 8 4.86 -6.58 3.83
CA PHE A 8 4.69 -5.12 3.79
C PHE A 8 4.06 -4.57 5.07
N LEU A 9 3.00 -5.20 5.55
CA LEU A 9 2.38 -4.84 6.83
C LEU A 9 3.40 -4.99 7.96
N ASP A 10 4.14 -6.08 8.03
CA ASP A 10 5.13 -6.37 9.06
C ASP A 10 6.32 -5.41 8.98
N ILE A 11 6.78 -5.03 7.78
CA ILE A 11 7.82 -4.03 7.61
C ILE A 11 7.30 -2.66 8.07
N SER A 12 6.12 -2.25 7.64
CA SER A 12 5.50 -0.98 8.05
C SER A 12 5.22 -0.97 9.55
N LEU A 13 4.54 -1.98 10.07
CA LEU A 13 4.27 -2.25 11.47
C LEU A 13 5.56 -2.27 12.29
N SER A 14 6.65 -2.88 11.82
CA SER A 14 7.93 -2.89 12.54
C SER A 14 8.52 -1.49 12.66
N LYS A 15 8.34 -0.64 11.65
CA LYS A 15 8.80 0.76 11.67
C LYS A 15 7.97 1.57 12.67
N TYR A 16 6.64 1.44 12.65
CA TYR A 16 5.76 2.14 13.59
C TYR A 16 5.88 1.61 15.01
N ARG A 17 5.98 0.29 15.19
CA ARG A 17 6.23 -0.35 16.48
C ARG A 17 7.55 0.13 17.08
N ARG A 18 8.64 0.22 16.30
CA ARG A 18 9.91 0.79 16.77
C ARG A 18 9.76 2.25 17.22
N LYS A 19 9.05 3.08 16.44
CA LYS A 19 8.77 4.47 16.81
C LYS A 19 7.93 4.57 18.10
N LEU A 20 6.87 3.75 18.22
CA LEU A 20 5.98 3.72 19.39
C LEU A 20 6.69 3.20 20.63
N VAL A 21 7.53 2.16 20.51
CA VAL A 21 8.35 1.65 21.60
C VAL A 21 9.36 2.72 22.05
N ALA A 22 10.05 3.38 21.11
CA ALA A 22 10.96 4.46 21.44
C ALA A 22 10.24 5.61 22.16
N LEU A 23 9.04 5.98 21.68
CA LEU A 23 8.22 7.00 22.31
C LEU A 23 7.76 6.60 23.71
N TYR A 24 7.34 5.34 23.90
CA TYR A 24 6.94 4.80 25.20
C TYR A 24 8.10 4.80 26.19
N VAL A 25 9.31 4.44 25.75
CA VAL A 25 10.53 4.50 26.58
C VAL A 25 10.84 5.94 26.97
N LEU A 26 10.77 6.88 26.03
CA LEU A 26 10.98 8.32 26.30
C LEU A 26 9.93 8.88 27.27
N PHE A 27 8.67 8.51 27.09
CA PHE A 27 7.58 8.89 27.98
C PHE A 27 7.80 8.34 29.39
N SER A 28 8.11 7.05 29.52
CA SER A 28 8.36 6.40 30.81
C SER A 28 9.54 7.01 31.54
N PHE A 29 10.64 7.30 30.83
CA PHE A 29 11.81 7.96 31.41
C PHE A 29 11.48 9.37 31.90
N SER A 30 10.72 10.14 31.12
CA SER A 30 10.27 11.48 31.55
C SER A 30 9.32 11.44 32.73
N LEU A 31 8.41 10.48 32.79
CA LEU A 31 7.50 10.32 33.91
C LEU A 31 8.28 9.96 35.19
N PHE A 32 9.27 9.08 35.07
CA PHE A 32 10.16 8.74 36.18
C PHE A 32 10.96 9.94 36.68
N ALA A 33 11.56 10.72 35.77
CA ALA A 33 12.26 11.96 36.11
C ALA A 33 11.33 12.98 36.80
N PHE A 34 10.08 13.09 36.32
CA PHE A 34 9.06 13.92 36.94
C PHE A 34 8.76 13.51 38.39
N ILE A 35 8.60 12.21 38.64
CA ILE A 35 8.38 11.67 39.99
C ILE A 35 9.58 11.95 40.91
N LEU A 36 10.81 11.78 40.41
CA LEU A 36 12.02 12.06 41.18
C LEU A 36 12.14 13.54 41.56
N ASP A 37 11.86 14.46 40.63
CA ASP A 37 11.94 15.89 40.93
C ASP A 37 10.82 16.36 41.84
N LEU A 38 9.60 15.78 41.74
CA LEU A 38 8.55 16.00 42.73
C LEU A 38 8.98 15.56 44.13
N PHE A 39 9.64 14.41 44.24
CA PHE A 39 10.18 13.91 45.50
C PHE A 39 11.30 14.82 46.03
N ALA A 40 12.22 15.27 45.18
CA ALA A 40 13.28 16.20 45.54
C ALA A 40 12.72 17.56 45.99
N ALA A 41 11.73 18.10 45.27
CA ALA A 41 11.03 19.32 45.64
C ALA A 41 10.31 19.17 46.99
N PHE A 42 9.65 18.03 47.23
CA PHE A 42 9.02 17.72 48.52
C PHE A 42 10.04 17.71 49.67
N LEU A 43 11.17 17.01 49.52
CA LEU A 43 12.26 17.01 50.51
C LEU A 43 12.82 18.43 50.72
N PHE A 44 12.99 19.18 49.64
CA PHE A 44 13.45 20.56 49.68
C PHE A 44 12.52 21.45 50.51
N PHE A 45 11.21 21.42 50.24
CA PHE A 45 10.25 22.24 50.99
C PHE A 45 10.11 21.84 52.46
N ILE A 46 10.36 20.56 52.80
CA ILE A 46 10.29 20.08 54.18
C ILE A 46 11.57 20.40 54.96
N ILE A 47 12.75 20.16 54.37
CA ILE A 47 14.03 20.24 55.09
C ILE A 47 14.52 21.69 55.20
N LEU A 48 14.30 22.49 54.15
CA LEU A 48 14.92 23.81 54.02
C LEU A 48 14.47 24.88 55.02
N PRO A 49 13.22 24.89 55.53
CA PRO A 49 12.82 25.77 56.62
C PRO A 49 13.67 25.60 57.89
N TYR A 50 14.22 24.40 58.10
CA TYR A 50 14.99 24.05 59.30
C TYR A 50 16.50 24.37 59.20
N HIS A 51 16.96 24.89 58.06
CA HIS A 51 18.36 25.24 57.85
C HIS A 51 18.54 26.73 57.53
N SER A 52 19.56 27.35 58.15
CA SER A 52 19.92 28.77 58.10
C SER A 52 20.51 29.22 56.74
N ILE A 53 19.94 28.76 55.62
CA ILE A 53 20.45 29.05 54.27
C ILE A 53 20.15 30.52 53.89
N PRO A 54 21.14 31.30 53.42
CA PRO A 54 20.98 32.70 53.01
C PRO A 54 19.89 32.93 51.93
N ILE A 55 19.30 34.12 51.92
CA ILE A 55 18.15 34.45 51.05
C ILE A 55 18.53 34.46 49.55
N LEU A 56 19.71 34.97 49.18
CA LEU A 56 20.18 35.02 47.80
C LEU A 56 20.39 33.62 47.19
N THR A 57 20.87 32.66 47.98
CA THR A 57 20.99 31.26 47.55
C THR A 57 19.62 30.61 47.33
N ARG A 58 18.59 30.98 48.10
CA ARG A 58 17.21 30.50 47.89
C ARG A 58 16.61 30.99 46.56
N TYR A 59 16.88 32.24 46.17
CA TYR A 59 16.33 32.82 44.93
C TYR A 59 16.92 32.17 43.67
N ASN A 60 18.25 32.04 43.61
CA ASN A 60 18.91 31.37 42.49
C ASN A 60 18.50 29.89 42.35
N LEU A 61 18.24 29.22 43.48
CA LEU A 61 17.74 27.86 43.46
C LEU A 61 16.30 27.79 42.93
N SER A 62 15.45 28.73 43.34
CA SER A 62 14.05 28.81 42.89
C SER A 62 13.93 29.01 41.38
N LEU A 63 14.79 29.84 40.77
CA LEU A 63 14.82 30.02 39.31
C LEU A 63 15.24 28.74 38.58
N LYS A 64 16.21 27.99 39.11
CA LYS A 64 16.61 26.70 38.54
C LYS A 64 15.49 25.67 38.62
N PHE A 65 14.78 25.62 39.75
CA PHE A 65 13.59 24.76 39.88
C PHE A 65 12.51 25.14 38.88
N LEU A 66 12.21 26.42 38.68
CA LEU A 66 11.23 26.86 37.69
C LEU A 66 11.57 26.38 36.27
N GLY A 67 12.85 26.44 35.89
CA GLY A 67 13.32 25.95 34.58
C GLY A 67 13.16 24.43 34.42
N ILE A 68 13.49 23.66 35.45
CA ILE A 68 13.32 22.20 35.47
C ILE A 68 11.84 21.84 35.40
N PHE A 69 11.00 22.43 36.25
CA PHE A 69 9.55 22.21 36.25
C PHE A 69 8.91 22.58 34.91
N GLY A 70 9.34 23.69 34.29
CA GLY A 70 8.90 24.06 32.95
C GLY A 70 9.19 22.95 31.94
N LEU A 71 10.45 22.51 31.86
CA LEU A 71 10.87 21.44 30.94
C LEU A 71 10.09 20.14 31.17
N GLN A 72 9.82 19.80 32.43
CA GLN A 72 9.06 18.61 32.79
C GLN A 72 7.58 18.65 32.45
N ILE A 73 6.97 19.83 32.39
CA ILE A 73 5.58 19.98 31.93
C ILE A 73 5.55 19.95 30.40
N PHE A 74 6.48 20.64 29.75
CA PHE A 74 6.51 20.73 28.28
C PHE A 74 6.91 19.41 27.61
N PHE A 75 7.76 18.58 28.24
CA PHE A 75 8.23 17.34 27.63
C PHE A 75 7.13 16.28 27.43
N PRO A 76 6.28 15.93 28.41
CA PRO A 76 5.16 15.00 28.22
C PRO A 76 4.17 15.51 27.17
N VAL A 77 3.91 16.82 27.16
CA VAL A 77 3.06 17.46 26.14
C VAL A 77 3.66 17.28 24.75
N TYR A 78 4.96 17.54 24.59
CA TYR A 78 5.69 17.31 23.34
C TYR A 78 5.64 15.83 22.90
N VAL A 79 5.93 14.90 23.82
CA VAL A 79 5.87 13.46 23.54
C VAL A 79 4.45 13.03 23.14
N PHE A 80 3.43 13.57 23.78
CA PHE A 80 2.04 13.33 23.41
C PHE A 80 1.73 13.80 21.97
N PHE A 81 2.12 15.02 21.59
CA PHE A 81 1.90 15.52 20.22
C PHE A 81 2.66 14.73 19.15
N VAL A 82 3.90 14.34 19.44
CA VAL A 82 4.70 13.47 18.55
C VAL A 82 4.03 12.10 18.42
N GLY A 83 3.59 11.51 19.52
CA GLY A 83 2.87 10.23 19.52
C GLY A 83 1.58 10.27 18.74
N PHE A 84 0.77 11.29 18.99
CA PHE A 84 -0.48 11.51 18.27
C PHE A 84 -0.25 11.61 16.75
N SER A 85 0.79 12.34 16.33
CA SER A 85 1.16 12.49 14.92
C SER A 85 1.55 11.15 14.28
N ILE A 86 2.34 10.33 14.98
CA ILE A 86 2.75 8.99 14.52
C ILE A 86 1.55 8.05 14.40
N VAL A 87 0.65 8.06 15.39
CA VAL A 87 -0.56 7.23 15.40
C VAL A 87 -1.49 7.62 14.24
N ARG A 88 -1.65 8.92 13.98
CA ARG A 88 -2.45 9.42 12.85
C ARG A 88 -1.89 8.95 11.51
N GLU A 89 -0.58 9.12 11.30
CA GLU A 89 0.10 8.66 10.07
C GLU A 89 -0.04 7.15 9.87
N TYR A 90 0.11 6.37 10.95
CA TYR A 90 -0.08 4.92 10.91
C TYR A 90 -1.51 4.54 10.52
N LYS A 91 -2.50 5.19 11.13
CA LYS A 91 -3.92 4.94 10.84
C LYS A 91 -4.23 5.22 9.36
N GLU A 92 -3.76 6.35 8.83
CA GLU A 92 -3.93 6.70 7.41
C GLU A 92 -3.32 5.65 6.48
N GLN A 93 -2.09 5.19 6.75
CA GLN A 93 -1.46 4.15 5.94
C GLN A 93 -2.17 2.80 6.03
N TYR A 94 -2.65 2.45 7.23
CA TYR A 94 -3.40 1.23 7.44
C TYR A 94 -4.73 1.24 6.68
N GLU A 95 -5.45 2.37 6.70
CA GLU A 95 -6.70 2.54 5.95
C GLU A 95 -6.46 2.46 4.43
N VAL A 96 -5.41 3.11 3.92
CA VAL A 96 -5.02 3.01 2.50
C VAL A 96 -4.71 1.56 2.12
N PHE A 97 -3.97 0.85 2.97
CA PHE A 97 -3.61 -0.55 2.77
C PHE A 97 -4.85 -1.46 2.76
N GLN A 98 -5.75 -1.33 3.73
CA GLN A 98 -6.98 -2.13 3.79
C GLN A 98 -7.86 -1.87 2.57
N ARG A 99 -7.93 -0.61 2.12
CA ARG A 99 -8.66 -0.23 0.91
C ARG A 99 -8.06 -0.83 -0.36
N GLN A 100 -6.73 -0.88 -0.48
CA GLN A 100 -6.05 -1.56 -1.60
C GLN A 100 -6.41 -3.05 -1.62
N LYS A 101 -6.26 -3.73 -0.48
CA LYS A 101 -6.62 -5.14 -0.34
C LYS A 101 -8.10 -5.41 -0.65
N TYR A 102 -8.99 -4.53 -0.19
CA TYR A 102 -10.41 -4.64 -0.48
C TYR A 102 -10.70 -4.50 -1.97
N ALA A 103 -10.08 -3.52 -2.65
CA ALA A 103 -10.24 -3.32 -4.09
C ALA A 103 -9.75 -4.54 -4.91
N GLU A 104 -8.59 -5.10 -4.57
CA GLU A 104 -8.05 -6.32 -5.20
C GLU A 104 -8.99 -7.51 -5.02
N ASN A 105 -9.44 -7.77 -3.78
CA ASN A 105 -10.36 -8.88 -3.48
C ASN A 105 -11.70 -8.70 -4.20
N LEU A 106 -12.30 -7.51 -4.11
CA LEU A 106 -13.57 -7.21 -4.78
C LEU A 106 -13.47 -7.44 -6.29
N SER A 107 -12.35 -7.02 -6.91
CA SER A 107 -12.11 -7.23 -8.33
C SER A 107 -12.04 -8.71 -8.66
N TYR A 108 -11.24 -9.49 -7.93
CA TYR A 108 -11.10 -10.93 -8.13
C TYR A 108 -12.44 -11.67 -7.95
N ASP A 109 -13.12 -11.45 -6.83
CA ASP A 109 -14.38 -12.14 -6.50
C ASP A 109 -15.48 -11.82 -7.52
N THR A 110 -15.53 -10.57 -8.00
CA THR A 110 -16.50 -10.16 -9.02
C THR A 110 -16.18 -10.75 -10.39
N LEU A 111 -14.91 -10.79 -10.78
CA LEU A 111 -14.51 -11.40 -12.05
C LEU A 111 -14.77 -12.91 -12.05
N VAL A 112 -14.49 -13.60 -10.94
CA VAL A 112 -14.77 -15.04 -10.79
C VAL A 112 -16.26 -15.34 -10.83
N SER A 113 -17.10 -14.48 -10.25
CA SER A 113 -18.56 -14.69 -10.22
C SER A 113 -19.26 -14.34 -11.53
N LEU A 114 -18.78 -13.33 -12.26
CA LEU A 114 -19.45 -12.83 -13.46
C LEU A 114 -18.87 -13.38 -14.78
N LEU A 115 -17.60 -13.78 -14.83
CA LEU A 115 -17.04 -14.35 -16.05
C LEU A 115 -17.41 -15.83 -16.20
N PRO A 116 -17.65 -16.32 -17.43
CA PRO A 116 -17.93 -17.73 -17.64
C PRO A 116 -16.71 -18.63 -17.30
N LYS A 117 -16.97 -19.92 -17.09
CA LYS A 117 -15.97 -20.89 -16.60
C LYS A 117 -14.77 -21.13 -17.53
N ASP A 118 -14.86 -20.71 -18.78
CA ASP A 118 -13.76 -20.77 -19.76
C ASP A 118 -12.73 -19.64 -19.58
N PHE A 119 -12.99 -18.70 -18.67
CA PHE A 119 -12.04 -17.70 -18.21
C PHE A 119 -11.34 -18.17 -16.94
N LEU A 120 -10.02 -18.29 -17.02
CA LEU A 120 -9.17 -18.67 -15.90
C LEU A 120 -8.56 -17.39 -15.32
N ILE A 121 -8.74 -17.20 -14.01
CA ILE A 121 -8.39 -15.95 -13.32
C ILE A 121 -7.33 -16.27 -12.26
N PHE A 122 -6.19 -15.61 -12.36
CA PHE A 122 -5.07 -15.71 -11.44
C PHE A 122 -4.89 -14.38 -10.73
N ARG A 123 -4.47 -14.40 -9.47
CA ARG A 123 -4.22 -13.19 -8.68
C ARG A 123 -2.82 -13.17 -8.10
N ASN A 124 -2.24 -11.98 -7.98
CA ASN A 124 -0.95 -11.70 -7.34
C ASN A 124 0.19 -12.57 -7.89
N VAL A 125 0.25 -12.67 -9.21
CA VAL A 125 1.31 -13.40 -9.92
C VAL A 125 2.54 -12.51 -9.96
N SER A 126 3.65 -12.90 -9.34
CA SER A 126 4.88 -12.10 -9.39
C SER A 126 5.98 -12.73 -10.22
N LEU A 127 6.64 -11.85 -10.97
CA LEU A 127 7.72 -12.18 -11.89
C LEU A 127 9.07 -11.68 -11.32
N GLY A 128 9.19 -11.63 -9.99
CA GLY A 128 10.40 -11.16 -9.29
C GLY A 128 10.55 -9.64 -9.13
N TYR A 129 9.76 -8.82 -9.83
CA TYR A 129 9.88 -7.35 -9.80
C TYR A 129 8.54 -6.64 -9.55
N GLY A 130 7.77 -7.14 -8.58
CA GLY A 130 6.40 -6.71 -8.33
C GLY A 130 5.38 -7.72 -8.84
N ASP A 131 4.17 -7.58 -8.33
CA ASP A 131 3.06 -8.51 -8.52
C ASP A 131 2.09 -7.93 -9.55
N ILE A 132 1.53 -8.78 -10.40
CA ILE A 132 0.39 -8.43 -11.27
C ILE A 132 -0.86 -8.79 -10.49
N ASP A 133 -1.71 -7.80 -10.24
CA ASP A 133 -2.89 -7.94 -9.36
C ASP A 133 -3.82 -9.04 -9.86
N VAL A 134 -4.24 -8.98 -11.14
CA VAL A 134 -5.10 -10.00 -11.75
C VAL A 134 -4.64 -10.33 -13.17
N ILE A 135 -4.60 -11.62 -13.50
CA ILE A 135 -4.41 -12.13 -14.86
C ILE A 135 -5.64 -12.92 -15.25
N ILE A 136 -6.18 -12.65 -16.45
CA ILE A 136 -7.26 -13.43 -17.03
C ILE A 136 -6.75 -14.12 -18.29
N VAL A 137 -7.03 -15.40 -18.43
CA VAL A 137 -6.66 -16.22 -19.59
C VAL A 137 -7.90 -16.89 -20.15
N SER A 138 -8.13 -16.73 -21.44
CA SER A 138 -9.18 -17.46 -22.17
C SER A 138 -8.79 -17.59 -23.65
N VAL A 139 -9.62 -18.28 -24.44
CA VAL A 139 -9.49 -18.31 -25.89
C VAL A 139 -9.59 -16.92 -26.54
N LYS A 140 -10.14 -15.92 -25.84
CA LYS A 140 -10.23 -14.53 -26.32
C LYS A 140 -8.97 -13.71 -26.08
N GLY A 141 -8.04 -14.17 -25.24
CA GLY A 141 -6.80 -13.45 -24.97
C GLY A 141 -6.28 -13.60 -23.55
N ILE A 142 -5.19 -12.88 -23.29
CA ILE A 142 -4.52 -12.79 -21.98
C ILE A 142 -4.60 -11.34 -21.51
N TYR A 143 -5.17 -11.08 -20.35
CA TYR A 143 -5.33 -9.73 -19.80
C TYR A 143 -4.49 -9.61 -18.53
N ALA A 144 -3.63 -8.59 -18.46
CA ALA A 144 -2.93 -8.20 -17.24
C ALA A 144 -3.61 -6.95 -16.69
N ILE A 145 -4.27 -7.10 -15.56
CA ILE A 145 -5.11 -6.08 -14.94
C ILE A 145 -4.39 -5.54 -13.72
N GLU A 146 -4.19 -4.23 -13.70
CA GLU A 146 -3.73 -3.47 -12.55
C GLU A 146 -4.94 -2.85 -11.85
N VAL A 147 -5.07 -3.08 -10.55
CA VAL A 147 -6.22 -2.63 -9.74
C VAL A 147 -5.85 -1.38 -8.95
N LYS A 148 -6.71 -0.36 -9.02
CA LYS A 148 -6.53 0.91 -8.31
C LYS A 148 -7.66 1.15 -7.34
N SER A 149 -7.31 1.36 -6.08
CA SER A 149 -8.26 1.55 -4.99
C SER A 149 -8.76 2.98 -4.81
N ASN A 150 -8.46 3.87 -5.76
CA ASN A 150 -8.96 5.24 -5.78
C ASN A 150 -10.49 5.25 -5.83
N ARG A 151 -11.10 6.19 -5.11
CA ARG A 151 -12.53 6.52 -5.14
C ARG A 151 -12.75 7.86 -5.83
N GLY A 152 -13.99 8.12 -6.23
CA GLY A 152 -14.40 9.35 -6.89
C GLY A 152 -14.78 9.12 -8.36
N THR A 153 -14.71 10.18 -9.16
CA THR A 153 -14.93 10.09 -10.61
C THR A 153 -13.60 10.16 -11.35
N ILE A 154 -13.26 9.10 -12.08
CA ILE A 154 -12.06 9.01 -12.89
C ILE A 154 -12.31 9.66 -14.25
N TYR A 155 -11.47 10.61 -14.63
CA TYR A 155 -11.52 11.30 -15.92
C TYR A 155 -10.10 11.51 -16.47
N LEU A 156 -9.99 11.81 -17.77
CA LEU A 156 -8.74 12.24 -18.40
C LEU A 156 -8.76 13.75 -18.57
N ASP A 157 -7.63 14.40 -18.37
CA ASP A 157 -7.45 15.78 -18.85
C ASP A 157 -7.16 15.82 -20.36
N ASP A 158 -7.06 17.03 -20.91
CA ASP A 158 -6.76 17.27 -22.32
C ASP A 158 -5.40 16.73 -22.76
N THR A 159 -4.52 16.44 -21.79
CA THR A 159 -3.20 15.85 -22.02
C THR A 159 -3.18 14.32 -21.87
N GLY A 160 -4.33 13.70 -21.58
CA GLY A 160 -4.48 12.25 -21.45
C GLY A 160 -4.02 11.67 -20.10
N TYR A 161 -3.82 12.51 -19.08
CA TYR A 161 -3.49 12.06 -17.73
C TYR A 161 -4.74 11.79 -16.90
N ILE A 162 -4.65 10.79 -16.03
CA ILE A 162 -5.74 10.43 -15.13
C ILE A 162 -5.84 11.45 -14.01
N HIS A 163 -7.07 11.92 -13.79
CA HIS A 163 -7.47 12.68 -12.63
C HIS A 163 -8.66 12.03 -11.93
N VAL A 164 -8.82 12.40 -10.67
CA VAL A 164 -9.90 11.91 -9.81
C VAL A 164 -10.63 13.13 -9.27
N LYS A 165 -11.92 13.27 -9.62
CA LYS A 165 -12.79 14.31 -9.08
C LYS A 165 -13.46 13.80 -7.80
N ASP A 166 -13.55 14.66 -6.79
CA ASP A 166 -14.25 14.40 -5.52
C ASP A 166 -13.75 13.11 -4.82
N GLY A 167 -12.44 12.88 -4.85
CA GLY A 167 -11.88 11.60 -4.42
C GLY A 167 -10.38 11.62 -4.12
N ASP A 168 -9.75 10.46 -4.27
CA ASP A 168 -8.35 10.25 -3.89
C ASP A 168 -7.38 10.88 -4.92
N THR A 169 -6.26 11.45 -4.46
CA THR A 169 -5.22 11.96 -5.37
C THR A 169 -4.51 10.86 -6.15
N VAL A 170 -4.22 11.10 -7.42
CA VAL A 170 -3.40 10.22 -8.26
C VAL A 170 -1.93 10.42 -7.91
N THR A 171 -1.26 9.36 -7.45
CA THR A 171 0.14 9.44 -6.96
C THR A 171 1.15 8.68 -7.82
N LYS A 172 0.69 7.89 -8.80
CA LYS A 172 1.55 7.00 -9.60
C LYS A 172 1.29 7.18 -11.10
N GLN A 173 2.32 6.88 -11.89
CA GLN A 173 2.18 6.76 -13.35
C GLN A 173 1.53 5.42 -13.72
N TYR A 174 0.20 5.32 -13.55
CA TYR A 174 -0.56 4.09 -13.74
C TYR A 174 -0.34 3.44 -15.12
N ARG A 175 -0.31 4.27 -16.17
CA ARG A 175 -0.02 3.86 -17.55
C ARG A 175 1.28 3.05 -17.67
N ARG A 176 2.37 3.63 -17.15
CA ARG A 176 3.71 3.03 -17.24
C ARG A 176 3.77 1.73 -16.46
N GLN A 177 3.10 1.68 -15.31
CA GLN A 177 3.05 0.50 -14.45
C GLN A 177 2.38 -0.68 -15.18
N VAL A 178 1.13 -0.52 -15.64
CA VAL A 178 0.37 -1.60 -16.26
C VAL A 178 0.98 -2.10 -17.57
N ILE A 179 1.57 -1.21 -18.38
CA ILE A 179 2.31 -1.62 -19.59
C ILE A 179 3.59 -2.39 -19.23
N SER A 180 4.30 -1.96 -18.20
CA SER A 180 5.50 -2.66 -17.73
C SER A 180 5.17 -4.06 -17.23
N GLU A 181 4.08 -4.22 -16.48
CA GLU A 181 3.57 -5.51 -15.98
C GLU A 181 3.14 -6.43 -17.13
N SER A 182 2.31 -5.92 -18.05
CA SER A 182 1.88 -6.66 -19.24
C SER A 182 3.07 -7.14 -20.09
N ASN A 183 4.03 -6.26 -20.39
CA ASN A 183 5.22 -6.62 -21.17
C ASN A 183 6.14 -7.60 -20.45
N ARG A 184 6.17 -7.60 -19.12
CA ARG A 184 6.91 -8.60 -18.34
C ARG A 184 6.24 -9.95 -18.43
N LEU A 185 4.93 -10.02 -18.24
CA LEU A 185 4.17 -11.26 -18.41
C LEU A 185 4.33 -11.81 -19.83
N LYS A 186 4.19 -10.96 -20.85
CA LYS A 186 4.41 -11.32 -22.25
C LYS A 186 5.79 -11.95 -22.46
N ARG A 187 6.87 -11.30 -22.01
CA ARG A 187 8.24 -11.82 -22.17
C ARG A 187 8.43 -13.17 -21.49
N TYR A 188 7.87 -13.34 -20.30
CA TYR A 188 7.91 -14.61 -19.59
C TYR A 188 7.19 -15.71 -20.39
N LEU A 189 5.96 -15.46 -20.83
CA LEU A 189 5.16 -16.42 -21.58
C LEU A 189 5.79 -16.76 -22.93
N ASP A 190 6.35 -15.78 -23.63
CA ASP A 190 7.05 -16.00 -24.90
C ASP A 190 8.26 -16.93 -24.72
N ALA A 191 9.00 -16.78 -23.62
CA ALA A 191 10.15 -17.61 -23.30
C ALA A 191 9.74 -19.03 -22.89
N GLU A 192 8.71 -19.17 -22.05
CA GLU A 192 8.27 -20.47 -21.52
C GLU A 192 7.52 -21.31 -22.56
N ILE A 193 6.73 -20.67 -23.44
CA ILE A 193 5.90 -21.36 -24.44
C ILE A 193 6.61 -21.50 -25.79
N GLY A 194 7.64 -20.67 -26.05
CA GLY A 194 8.35 -20.66 -27.33
C GLY A 194 7.54 -20.05 -28.49
N SER A 195 6.49 -19.27 -28.21
CA SER A 195 5.68 -18.59 -29.23
C SER A 195 5.29 -17.19 -28.78
N LYS A 196 5.08 -16.27 -29.73
CA LYS A 196 4.65 -14.91 -29.40
C LYS A 196 3.23 -14.91 -28.82
N THR A 197 3.10 -14.27 -27.68
CA THR A 197 1.85 -14.00 -26.97
C THR A 197 1.53 -12.51 -27.02
N PHE A 198 0.25 -12.20 -26.92
CA PHE A 198 -0.22 -10.83 -26.73
C PHE A 198 -0.91 -10.74 -25.38
N VAL A 199 -0.51 -9.76 -24.57
CA VAL A 199 -1.06 -9.52 -23.25
C VAL A 199 -1.68 -8.13 -23.24
N TYR A 200 -2.98 -8.05 -23.02
CA TYR A 200 -3.74 -6.80 -22.96
C TYR A 200 -3.53 -6.13 -21.59
N PRO A 201 -2.87 -4.97 -21.52
CA PRO A 201 -2.85 -4.18 -20.28
C PRO A 201 -4.23 -3.57 -20.02
N VAL A 202 -4.73 -3.68 -18.80
CA VAL A 202 -6.03 -3.10 -18.39
C VAL A 202 -5.87 -2.40 -17.04
N LEU A 203 -6.41 -1.19 -16.90
CA LEU A 203 -6.43 -0.46 -15.64
C LEU A 203 -7.83 -0.47 -15.06
N LEU A 204 -8.00 -1.04 -13.86
CA LEU A 204 -9.28 -1.27 -13.22
C LEU A 204 -9.44 -0.40 -11.96
N PHE A 205 -10.55 0.34 -11.86
CA PHE A 205 -10.94 1.11 -10.69
C PHE A 205 -12.25 0.56 -10.10
N PRO A 206 -12.19 -0.47 -9.23
CA PRO A 206 -13.39 -1.11 -8.71
C PRO A 206 -14.19 -0.24 -7.73
N LEU A 207 -13.58 0.79 -7.14
CA LEU A 207 -14.19 1.66 -6.13
C LEU A 207 -14.53 3.07 -6.66
N ALA A 208 -14.40 3.29 -7.97
CA ALA A 208 -14.64 4.58 -8.60
C ALA A 208 -15.69 4.50 -9.71
N THR A 209 -16.26 5.66 -10.02
CA THR A 209 -17.00 5.84 -11.28
C THR A 209 -16.00 6.19 -12.36
N VAL A 210 -16.00 5.46 -13.47
CA VAL A 210 -15.11 5.69 -14.60
C VAL A 210 -15.94 6.20 -15.77
N MET A 211 -15.50 7.30 -16.41
CA MET A 211 -16.17 7.77 -17.62
C MET A 211 -16.10 6.71 -18.72
N LYS A 212 -17.12 6.65 -19.58
CA LYS A 212 -17.16 5.66 -20.66
C LYS A 212 -16.03 5.91 -21.67
N ASP A 213 -15.60 4.83 -22.32
CA ASP A 213 -14.66 4.84 -23.45
C ASP A 213 -13.31 5.51 -23.16
N MET A 214 -12.84 5.44 -21.91
CA MET A 214 -11.55 5.98 -21.50
C MET A 214 -10.39 5.05 -21.89
N TYR A 215 -9.38 5.62 -22.54
CA TYR A 215 -8.14 4.93 -22.89
C TYR A 215 -6.92 5.79 -22.60
N LEU A 216 -5.87 5.20 -22.01
CA LEU A 216 -4.58 5.86 -21.88
C LEU A 216 -3.79 5.66 -23.18
N LEU A 217 -3.75 6.72 -23.98
CA LEU A 217 -3.07 6.74 -25.26
C LEU A 217 -1.65 7.31 -25.13
N ASN A 218 -0.74 6.84 -25.99
CA ASN A 218 0.54 7.47 -26.25
C ASN A 218 0.90 7.15 -27.70
N ALA A 219 1.37 8.13 -28.45
CA ALA A 219 1.69 7.98 -29.86
C ALA A 219 2.71 6.86 -30.14
N ASN A 220 3.57 6.54 -29.18
CA ASN A 220 4.62 5.55 -29.31
C ASN A 220 4.21 4.14 -28.86
N ASP A 221 3.00 3.99 -28.32
CA ASP A 221 2.58 2.75 -27.73
C ASP A 221 1.77 1.90 -28.69
N ARG A 222 2.07 0.59 -28.66
CA ARG A 222 1.27 -0.41 -29.37
C ARG A 222 -0.04 -0.74 -28.66
N TYR A 223 -0.20 -0.28 -27.41
CA TYR A 223 -1.33 -0.60 -26.55
C TYR A 223 -2.18 0.65 -26.31
N LYS A 224 -3.49 0.49 -26.54
CA LYS A 224 -4.50 1.32 -25.90
C LYS A 224 -4.82 0.66 -24.56
N VAL A 225 -4.54 1.34 -23.44
CA VAL A 225 -4.86 0.80 -22.11
C VAL A 225 -6.26 1.27 -21.73
N PRO A 226 -7.29 0.41 -21.75
CA PRO A 226 -8.62 0.78 -21.29
C PRO A 226 -8.58 1.09 -19.78
N VAL A 227 -9.30 2.14 -19.39
CA VAL A 227 -9.56 2.50 -18.00
C VAL A 227 -11.00 2.13 -17.71
N LEU A 228 -11.20 1.17 -16.80
CA LEU A 228 -12.51 0.54 -16.64
C LEU A 228 -12.96 0.56 -15.17
N SER A 229 -14.28 0.62 -14.99
CA SER A 229 -14.93 0.26 -13.74
C SER A 229 -15.11 -1.26 -13.64
N LEU A 230 -15.58 -1.73 -12.49
CA LEU A 230 -15.83 -3.16 -12.27
C LEU A 230 -16.86 -3.78 -13.23
N ASN A 231 -17.92 -3.04 -13.56
CA ASN A 231 -18.89 -3.49 -14.56
C ASN A 231 -18.31 -3.38 -15.98
N GLY A 232 -17.58 -2.30 -16.25
CA GLY A 232 -16.97 -2.04 -17.55
C GLY A 232 -15.96 -3.10 -17.98
N ILE A 233 -15.21 -3.71 -17.04
CA ILE A 233 -14.27 -4.79 -17.38
C ILE A 233 -14.97 -6.07 -17.85
N VAL A 234 -16.10 -6.42 -17.24
CA VAL A 234 -16.88 -7.60 -17.66
C VAL A 234 -17.44 -7.38 -19.06
N GLU A 235 -17.99 -6.20 -19.33
CA GLU A 235 -18.48 -5.81 -20.66
C GLU A 235 -17.35 -5.81 -21.69
N TYR A 236 -16.21 -5.19 -21.36
CA TYR A 236 -15.04 -5.11 -22.23
C TYR A 236 -14.50 -6.49 -22.64
N ILE A 237 -14.42 -7.43 -21.69
CA ILE A 237 -13.95 -8.80 -21.96
C ILE A 237 -14.98 -9.58 -22.79
N ARG A 238 -16.28 -9.44 -22.49
CA ARG A 238 -17.35 -10.14 -23.21
C ARG A 238 -17.47 -9.66 -24.65
N ALA A 239 -17.32 -8.35 -24.88
CA ALA A 239 -17.38 -7.72 -26.20
C ALA A 239 -16.25 -8.13 -27.15
N GLN A 240 -15.21 -8.81 -26.67
CA GLN A 240 -14.22 -9.42 -27.55
C GLN A 240 -14.85 -10.62 -28.27
N GLU A 241 -15.24 -10.47 -29.53
CA GLU A 241 -15.87 -11.55 -30.30
C GLU A 241 -14.83 -12.52 -30.89
N THR A 242 -13.61 -12.05 -31.10
CA THR A 242 -12.57 -12.83 -31.79
C THR A 242 -11.91 -13.84 -30.85
N LEU A 243 -11.89 -15.11 -31.26
CA LEU A 243 -11.04 -16.13 -30.66
C LEU A 243 -9.59 -15.89 -31.12
N ILE A 244 -8.72 -15.52 -30.19
CA ILE A 244 -7.32 -15.17 -30.47
C ILE A 244 -6.38 -16.34 -30.19
N MET A 245 -6.81 -17.30 -29.36
CA MET A 245 -6.01 -18.44 -28.93
C MET A 245 -6.76 -19.75 -29.03
N THR A 246 -6.04 -20.81 -29.40
CA THR A 246 -6.53 -22.19 -29.34
C THR A 246 -6.59 -22.67 -27.88
N LYS A 247 -7.38 -23.71 -27.62
CA LYS A 247 -7.44 -24.35 -26.29
C LYS A 247 -6.07 -24.86 -25.83
N ASP A 248 -5.26 -25.40 -26.74
CA ASP A 248 -3.92 -25.87 -26.42
C ASP A 248 -3.00 -24.73 -26.02
N LYS A 249 -3.09 -23.58 -26.71
CA LYS A 249 -2.33 -22.38 -26.33
C LYS A 249 -2.75 -21.87 -24.95
N VAL A 250 -4.06 -21.87 -24.65
CA VAL A 250 -4.58 -21.54 -23.31
C VAL A 250 -3.98 -22.48 -22.26
N ALA A 251 -4.00 -23.80 -22.49
CA ALA A 251 -3.43 -24.77 -21.56
C ALA A 251 -1.93 -24.53 -21.30
N SER A 252 -1.15 -24.22 -22.34
CA SER A 252 0.28 -23.86 -22.21
C SER A 252 0.50 -22.57 -21.41
N VAL A 253 -0.32 -21.53 -21.63
CA VAL A 253 -0.27 -20.29 -20.85
C VAL A 253 -0.58 -20.55 -19.38
N VAL A 254 -1.62 -21.33 -19.10
CA VAL A 254 -2.04 -21.69 -17.73
C VAL A 254 -0.94 -22.47 -17.02
N LYS A 255 -0.34 -23.45 -17.70
CA LYS A 255 0.79 -24.23 -17.17
C LYS A 255 1.97 -23.32 -16.82
N ALA A 256 2.31 -22.37 -17.70
CA ALA A 256 3.37 -21.39 -17.47
C ALA A 256 3.08 -20.48 -16.26
N ILE A 257 1.84 -20.00 -16.12
CA ILE A 257 1.44 -19.18 -14.97
C ILE A 257 1.49 -19.98 -13.67
N ASN A 258 0.99 -21.23 -13.67
CA ASN A 258 1.07 -22.09 -12.49
C ASN A 258 2.51 -22.37 -12.07
N LYS A 259 3.44 -22.55 -13.02
CA LYS A 259 4.87 -22.69 -12.72
C LYS A 259 5.44 -21.47 -11.98
N ILE A 260 4.98 -20.25 -12.28
CA ILE A 260 5.36 -19.04 -11.52
C ILE A 260 4.80 -19.10 -10.10
N ILE A 261 3.53 -19.46 -9.97
CA ILE A 261 2.82 -19.49 -8.69
C ILE A 261 3.42 -20.58 -7.77
N GLU A 262 3.74 -21.75 -8.31
CA GLU A 262 4.39 -22.85 -7.61
C GLU A 262 5.87 -22.55 -7.33
N GLY A 263 6.58 -21.93 -8.27
CA GLY A 263 7.96 -21.51 -8.09
C GLY A 263 8.17 -20.50 -6.96
N LYS A 264 7.14 -19.69 -6.63
CA LYS A 264 7.13 -18.85 -5.41
C LYS A 264 7.24 -19.67 -4.12
N VAL A 265 6.84 -20.94 -4.12
CA VAL A 265 6.94 -21.83 -2.94
C VAL A 265 8.39 -22.27 -2.72
N ILE A 266 9.22 -22.35 -3.77
CA ILE A 266 10.55 -22.95 -3.69
C ILE A 266 11.65 -21.95 -3.29
N PHE A 267 11.46 -20.65 -3.54
CA PHE A 267 12.48 -19.63 -3.24
C PHE A 267 12.46 -19.08 -1.80
N ASN A 268 11.52 -19.51 -0.94
CA ASN A 268 11.39 -18.99 0.44
C ASN A 268 12.04 -19.87 1.54
N ASP A 269 12.52 -21.08 1.24
CA ASP A 269 13.04 -22.03 2.25
C ASP A 269 14.58 -22.17 2.29
N GLN A 270 15.33 -21.37 1.52
CA GLN A 270 16.79 -21.50 1.44
C GLN A 270 17.50 -20.16 1.64
N LYS A 271 17.27 -19.54 2.80
CA LYS A 271 18.19 -18.60 3.45
C LYS A 271 18.05 -18.70 4.97
N GLU A 272 18.64 -19.76 5.53
CA GLU A 272 19.30 -19.67 6.85
C GLU A 272 20.74 -19.18 6.65
#